data_AF-A0A0F7ZP84-F1
#
_entry.id   AF-A0A0F7ZP84-F1
#
_cell.length_a   1.000
_cell.length_b   1.000
_cell.length_c   1.000
_cell.angle_alpha   90.00
_cell.angle_beta   90.00
_cell.angle_gamma   90.00
#
_symmetry.space_group_name_H-M   'P 1'
#
loop_
_entity.id
_entity.type
_entity.pdbx_description
1 polymer ?
#
loop_
_entity_poly.entity_id
_entity_poly.type
_entity_poly.pdbx_seq_one_letter_code
_entity_poly.pdbx_strand_id
1 'polypeptide(L)'
;MASTKGQHHIVESPVRRRPSGGSLPPPEYDFGHGANTDFSKLHLDASTSTESLPQYESAVQGEASSSHSTIAFEATNTFQIDAQGHPLFALPICPRPDPIPIYSVLPTGQTGPLLYQSIRAKRRSGNCILVRESDESTVCSTTYRFGPNRPPSIRLLGDVARDEAFEVRSKGCHTRAQNMSTHLGTFQWRYASRAERKAVGASSLLILDIVTIISVASGKQEERRQPVAHFIRNEAFRTQGTGASTAGNGGRLLVDLRPWFDTKNEAQQAEVFAIASCLSMLKKEVDRRRRHQLIVIAAGASGGC
;
A
#
# COMPACT_ATOMS: atom_id res chain seq x y z
N MET A 1 25.16 -18.01 -56.61
CA MET A 1 24.16 -18.85 -57.31
C MET A 1 23.80 -20.03 -56.41
N ALA A 2 22.52 -20.40 -56.38
CA ALA A 2 21.85 -21.46 -55.58
C ALA A 2 21.84 -21.21 -54.05
N SER A 3 20.78 -20.71 -53.41
CA SER A 3 19.35 -21.09 -53.35
C SER A 3 19.11 -22.45 -52.68
N THR A 4 18.65 -22.42 -51.43
CA THR A 4 17.93 -23.55 -50.83
C THR A 4 16.79 -23.01 -49.95
N LYS A 5 15.59 -23.45 -50.32
CA LYS A 5 14.28 -23.07 -49.78
C LYS A 5 14.03 -23.70 -48.41
N GLY A 6 13.21 -23.01 -47.61
CA GLY A 6 12.71 -23.50 -46.34
C GLY A 6 11.61 -24.58 -46.46
N GLN A 7 11.33 -25.19 -45.31
CA GLN A 7 10.10 -25.93 -45.04
C GLN A 7 9.65 -25.63 -43.62
N HIS A 8 8.48 -25.03 -43.51
CA HIS A 8 7.71 -24.87 -42.28
C HIS A 8 6.95 -26.18 -42.02
N HIS A 9 7.10 -26.74 -40.81
CA HIS A 9 6.19 -27.76 -40.32
C HIS A 9 5.26 -27.15 -39.28
N ILE A 10 4.00 -26.98 -39.69
CA ILE A 10 2.85 -26.71 -38.84
C ILE A 10 2.41 -28.05 -38.26
N VAL A 11 2.29 -28.13 -36.93
CA VAL A 11 1.61 -29.24 -36.24
C VAL A 11 0.37 -28.65 -35.60
N GLU A 12 -0.77 -28.84 -36.26
CA GLU A 12 -2.10 -28.68 -35.67
C GLU A 12 -2.43 -29.90 -34.81
N SER A 13 -3.01 -29.68 -33.63
CA SER A 13 -3.69 -30.72 -32.86
C SER A 13 -4.79 -30.13 -31.97
N PRO A 14 -5.85 -30.91 -31.68
CA PRO A 14 -7.21 -30.42 -31.83
C PRO A 14 -7.87 -29.88 -30.54
N VAL A 15 -8.83 -28.99 -30.78
CA VAL A 15 -9.78 -28.43 -29.82
C VAL A 15 -10.67 -29.53 -29.26
N ARG A 16 -10.53 -29.83 -27.96
CA ARG A 16 -11.47 -30.67 -27.21
C ARG A 16 -12.45 -29.78 -26.45
N ARG A 17 -13.69 -29.70 -26.95
CA ARG A 17 -14.84 -29.09 -26.26
C ARG A 17 -15.10 -29.86 -24.96
N ARG A 18 -15.16 -29.15 -23.82
CA ARG A 18 -15.68 -29.66 -22.55
C ARG A 18 -17.18 -29.28 -22.41
N PRO A 19 -18.04 -30.19 -21.95
CA PRO A 19 -19.47 -29.95 -21.78
C PRO A 19 -19.76 -29.07 -20.56
N SER A 20 -20.85 -28.31 -20.69
CA SER A 20 -21.50 -27.49 -19.68
C SER A 20 -22.02 -28.35 -18.51
N GLY A 21 -21.45 -28.16 -17.32
CA GLY A 21 -21.98 -28.70 -16.06
C GLY A 21 -22.74 -27.60 -15.31
N GLY A 22 -23.99 -27.89 -14.97
CA GLY A 22 -24.91 -26.97 -14.29
C GLY A 22 -24.47 -26.60 -12.87
N SER A 23 -24.84 -25.39 -12.48
CA SER A 23 -24.75 -24.87 -11.12
C SER A 23 -25.78 -25.56 -10.23
N LEU A 24 -25.33 -26.30 -9.22
CA LEU A 24 -26.17 -26.69 -8.09
C LEU A 24 -26.26 -25.52 -7.10
N PRO A 25 -27.44 -25.17 -6.56
CA PRO A 25 -27.57 -24.18 -5.51
C PRO A 25 -27.05 -24.73 -4.15
N PRO A 26 -26.60 -23.86 -3.23
CA PRO A 26 -26.16 -24.27 -1.90
C PRO A 26 -27.35 -24.75 -1.05
N PRO A 27 -27.11 -25.65 -0.07
CA PRO A 27 -28.15 -26.22 0.77
C PRO A 27 -28.81 -25.17 1.67
N GLU A 28 -30.14 -25.22 1.68
CA GLU A 28 -31.04 -24.43 2.51
C GLU A 28 -30.95 -24.92 3.95
N TYR A 29 -30.59 -24.04 4.89
CA TYR A 29 -30.61 -24.35 6.31
C TYR A 29 -32.02 -24.11 6.86
N ASP A 30 -32.67 -25.22 7.19
CA ASP A 30 -33.96 -25.28 7.86
C ASP A 30 -33.78 -24.87 9.34
N PHE A 31 -34.37 -23.74 9.73
CA PHE A 31 -34.48 -23.32 11.13
C PHE A 31 -35.84 -23.78 11.67
N GLY A 32 -35.90 -25.03 12.12
CA GLY A 32 -37.12 -25.65 12.65
C GLY A 32 -36.86 -26.46 13.91
N HIS A 33 -37.28 -25.90 15.05
CA HIS A 33 -37.70 -26.57 16.29
C HIS A 33 -36.66 -27.37 17.12
N GLY A 34 -36.48 -26.95 18.38
CA GLY A 34 -35.89 -27.81 19.41
C GLY A 34 -35.59 -27.14 20.74
N ALA A 35 -36.57 -27.18 21.65
CA ALA A 35 -36.44 -27.22 23.11
C ALA A 35 -35.93 -25.99 23.89
N ASN A 36 -36.89 -25.33 24.54
CA ASN A 36 -36.73 -24.55 25.76
C ASN A 36 -35.99 -25.38 26.83
N THR A 37 -34.96 -24.80 27.44
CA THR A 37 -34.55 -25.17 28.80
C THR A 37 -34.57 -23.93 29.68
N ASP A 38 -35.60 -23.93 30.51
CA ASP A 38 -35.93 -22.97 31.55
C ASP A 38 -35.06 -23.27 32.78
N PHE A 39 -34.28 -22.31 33.24
CA PHE A 39 -33.60 -22.36 34.54
C PHE A 39 -33.92 -21.10 35.33
N SER A 40 -35.21 -20.86 35.50
CA SER A 40 -35.75 -19.96 36.52
C SER A 40 -36.03 -20.73 37.80
N LYS A 41 -35.02 -20.82 38.70
CA LYS A 41 -35.21 -21.02 40.15
C LYS A 41 -33.87 -21.06 40.85
N LEU A 42 -33.57 -20.04 41.66
CA LEU A 42 -33.29 -20.18 43.09
C LEU A 42 -33.42 -18.78 43.72
N HIS A 43 -34.55 -18.56 44.39
CA HIS A 43 -34.77 -17.50 45.37
C HIS A 43 -34.74 -18.17 46.74
N LEU A 44 -34.04 -17.58 47.72
CA LEU A 44 -34.30 -17.71 49.16
C LEU A 44 -33.48 -16.68 49.95
N ASP A 45 -34.13 -15.54 50.16
CA ASP A 45 -34.35 -14.80 51.41
C ASP A 45 -33.31 -14.74 52.55
N ALA A 46 -32.89 -13.49 52.79
CA ALA A 46 -32.92 -12.72 54.05
C ALA A 46 -32.38 -13.32 55.37
N SER A 47 -31.37 -12.65 55.95
CA SER A 47 -31.48 -11.99 57.27
C SER A 47 -30.26 -11.11 57.60
N THR A 48 -30.55 -9.83 57.82
CA THR A 48 -30.06 -8.93 58.89
C THR A 48 -28.60 -9.02 59.37
N SER A 49 -27.82 -7.95 59.16
CA SER A 49 -27.00 -7.31 60.21
C SER A 49 -26.47 -5.95 59.77
N THR A 50 -26.54 -5.01 60.70
CA THR A 50 -26.13 -3.62 60.70
C THR A 50 -24.62 -3.43 60.54
N GLU A 51 -24.19 -2.66 59.55
CA GLU A 51 -22.96 -1.85 59.64
C GLU A 51 -23.05 -0.66 58.68
N SER A 52 -23.01 0.54 59.24
CA SER A 52 -23.07 1.81 58.53
C SER A 52 -21.77 2.08 57.76
N LEU A 53 -21.87 2.27 56.44
CA LEU A 53 -20.76 2.71 55.59
C LEU A 53 -20.81 4.23 55.36
N PRO A 54 -19.65 4.92 55.31
CA PRO A 54 -19.60 6.36 55.11
C PRO A 54 -20.03 6.75 53.70
N GLN A 55 -20.78 7.85 53.63
CA GLN A 55 -21.28 8.47 52.42
C GLN A 55 -20.12 9.17 51.68
N TYR A 56 -19.54 8.52 50.67
CA TYR A 56 -18.59 9.15 49.75
C TYR A 56 -19.34 9.73 48.55
N GLU A 57 -19.00 10.99 48.26
CA GLU A 57 -19.48 11.84 47.19
C GLU A 57 -19.37 11.18 45.81
N SER A 58 -20.45 11.31 45.05
CA SER A 58 -20.56 10.90 43.66
C SER A 58 -19.68 11.75 42.75
N ALA A 59 -18.57 11.18 42.27
CA ALA A 59 -17.85 11.66 41.09
C ALA A 59 -18.03 10.65 39.94
N VAL A 60 -18.99 10.93 39.06
CA VAL A 60 -19.10 10.29 37.76
C VAL A 60 -18.18 11.02 36.80
N GLN A 61 -17.09 10.38 36.37
CA GLN A 61 -16.73 10.33 34.95
C GLN A 61 -15.70 9.22 34.72
N GLY A 62 -16.17 8.20 34.01
CA GLY A 62 -15.38 7.03 33.67
C GLY A 62 -14.27 7.36 32.68
N GLU A 63 -13.07 6.95 33.03
CA GLU A 63 -12.06 6.58 32.04
C GLU A 63 -11.68 5.14 32.35
N ALA A 64 -12.35 4.22 31.66
CA ALA A 64 -11.86 2.86 31.51
C ALA A 64 -10.48 2.96 30.85
N SER A 65 -9.44 2.83 31.67
CA SER A 65 -8.06 2.67 31.22
C SER A 65 -7.93 1.33 30.50
N SER A 66 -8.27 1.29 29.22
CA SER A 66 -7.72 0.31 28.29
C SER A 66 -6.39 0.84 27.78
N SER A 67 -5.34 0.61 28.58
CA SER A 67 -3.95 0.84 28.19
C SER A 67 -3.54 -0.14 27.10
N HIS A 68 -3.99 0.12 25.87
CA HIS A 68 -3.27 -0.28 24.67
C HIS A 68 -2.59 0.97 24.15
N SER A 69 -1.29 1.09 24.42
CA SER A 69 -0.45 2.10 23.80
C SER A 69 -0.51 1.91 22.29
N THR A 70 -1.35 2.72 21.62
CA THR A 70 -1.16 3.00 20.21
C THR A 70 0.16 3.75 20.16
N ILE A 71 1.24 3.06 19.77
CA ILE A 71 2.53 3.70 19.52
C ILE A 71 2.26 4.81 18.51
N ALA A 72 2.38 6.06 18.96
CA ALA A 72 2.22 7.22 18.10
C ALA A 72 3.30 7.16 17.02
N PHE A 73 2.94 7.52 15.79
CA PHE A 73 3.87 7.53 14.66
C PHE A 73 5.07 8.45 14.96
N GLU A 74 6.29 7.93 14.85
CA GLU A 74 7.53 8.69 15.01
C GLU A 74 8.45 8.42 13.82
N ALA A 75 8.81 9.47 13.08
CA ALA A 75 9.65 9.31 11.91
C ALA A 75 11.11 9.08 12.33
N THR A 76 11.60 7.86 12.13
CA THR A 76 13.02 7.52 12.33
C THR A 76 13.87 7.98 11.16
N ASN A 77 13.40 7.74 9.93
CA ASN A 77 14.11 8.06 8.71
C ASN A 77 13.23 8.96 7.83
N THR A 78 13.83 9.95 7.19
CA THR A 78 13.12 10.86 6.30
C THR A 78 13.87 11.00 4.98
N PHE A 79 13.13 10.90 3.88
CA PHE A 79 13.64 10.95 2.52
C PHE A 79 12.92 12.01 1.70
N GLN A 80 13.67 12.69 0.84
CA GLN A 80 13.13 13.56 -0.19
C GLN A 80 13.15 12.80 -1.52
N ILE A 81 11.97 12.43 -2.03
CA ILE A 81 11.82 11.75 -3.31
C ILE A 81 11.59 12.81 -4.38
N ASP A 82 12.49 12.87 -5.37
CA ASP A 82 12.41 13.86 -6.43
C ASP A 82 11.91 13.23 -7.74
N ALA A 83 10.58 13.23 -7.93
CA ALA A 83 9.93 12.69 -9.11
C ALA A 83 9.18 13.78 -9.89
N GLN A 84 9.50 13.94 -11.17
CA GLN A 84 8.85 14.93 -12.04
C GLN A 84 7.36 14.62 -12.31
N GLY A 85 6.96 13.36 -12.20
CA GLY A 85 5.59 12.92 -12.42
C GLY A 85 5.11 13.10 -13.87
N HIS A 86 3.79 13.18 -14.05
CA HIS A 86 3.12 13.33 -15.34
C HIS A 86 2.14 14.50 -15.31
N PRO A 87 2.27 15.50 -16.20
CA PRO A 87 1.46 16.72 -16.15
C PRO A 87 -0.01 16.46 -16.50
N LEU A 88 -0.87 17.43 -16.18
CA LEU A 88 -2.31 17.38 -16.46
C LEU A 88 -2.61 17.23 -17.95
N PHE A 89 -1.81 17.88 -18.80
CA PHE A 89 -1.85 17.78 -20.25
C PHE A 89 -0.50 17.29 -20.76
N ALA A 90 -0.50 16.21 -21.54
CA ALA A 90 0.70 15.65 -22.14
C ALA A 90 0.34 15.01 -23.48
N LEU A 91 1.30 15.02 -24.41
CA LEU A 91 1.19 14.22 -25.63
C LEU A 91 1.08 12.73 -25.26
N PRO A 92 0.40 11.90 -26.08
CA PRO A 92 0.19 10.46 -25.82
C PRO A 92 1.45 9.62 -26.02
N ILE A 93 2.61 10.13 -25.61
CA ILE A 93 3.90 9.46 -25.71
C ILE A 93 4.25 8.87 -24.33
N CYS A 94 4.94 7.73 -24.29
CA CYS A 94 5.42 7.18 -23.03
C CYS A 94 6.29 8.21 -22.27
N PRO A 95 6.20 8.32 -20.94
CA PRO A 95 7.09 9.19 -20.15
C PRO A 95 8.55 8.84 -20.39
N ARG A 96 9.45 9.82 -20.31
CA ARG A 96 10.90 9.57 -20.37
C ARG A 96 11.32 8.65 -19.20
N PRO A 97 12.35 7.81 -19.38
CA PRO A 97 12.86 6.96 -18.32
C PRO A 97 13.82 7.74 -17.40
N ASP A 98 13.44 8.96 -17.01
CA ASP A 98 14.30 9.81 -16.20
C ASP A 98 14.46 9.18 -14.80
N PRO A 99 15.70 9.06 -14.28
CA PRO A 99 15.93 8.53 -12.94
C PRO A 99 15.21 9.35 -11.88
N ILE A 100 14.78 8.69 -10.81
CA ILE A 100 14.15 9.34 -9.66
C ILE A 100 15.16 9.31 -8.50
N PRO A 101 15.85 10.42 -8.21
CA PRO A 101 16.75 10.49 -7.06
C PRO A 101 15.97 10.59 -5.75
N ILE A 102 16.50 9.93 -4.72
CA ILE A 102 15.96 9.88 -3.37
C ILE A 102 17.08 10.29 -2.41
N TYR A 103 16.91 11.45 -1.81
CA TYR A 103 17.87 12.05 -0.92
C TYR A 103 17.50 11.76 0.53
N SER A 104 18.52 11.68 1.38
CA SER A 104 18.31 11.80 2.84
C SER A 104 17.74 13.17 3.19
N VAL A 105 17.13 13.29 4.35
CA VAL A 105 16.76 14.58 4.94
C VAL A 105 17.50 14.72 6.26
N LEU A 106 18.25 15.81 6.40
CA LEU A 106 18.99 16.11 7.60
C LEU A 106 18.02 16.42 8.77
N PRO A 107 18.46 16.30 10.03
CA PRO A 107 17.64 16.69 11.19
C PRO A 107 17.15 18.14 11.14
N THR A 108 17.85 19.01 10.40
CA THR A 108 17.45 20.40 10.12
C THR A 108 16.25 20.52 9.17
N GLY A 109 15.80 19.42 8.58
CA GLY A 109 14.74 19.37 7.57
C GLY A 109 15.19 19.70 6.14
N GLN A 110 16.47 20.00 5.93
CA GLN A 110 17.04 20.23 4.59
C GLN A 110 17.34 18.92 3.86
N THR A 111 17.29 18.97 2.53
CA THR A 111 17.67 17.84 1.68
C THR A 111 19.17 17.58 1.84
N GLY A 112 19.52 16.35 2.22
CA GLY A 112 20.89 15.87 2.39
C GLY A 112 21.42 15.16 1.15
N PRO A 113 22.48 14.33 1.30
CA PRO A 113 23.06 13.58 0.18
C PRO A 113 22.08 12.59 -0.45
N LEU A 114 22.34 12.27 -1.72
CA LEU A 114 21.68 11.22 -2.48
C LEU A 114 21.93 9.87 -1.81
N LEU A 115 20.87 9.10 -1.55
CA LEU A 115 20.97 7.76 -0.94
C LEU A 115 20.58 6.66 -1.92
N TYR A 116 19.51 6.89 -2.68
CA TYR A 116 19.01 5.92 -3.63
C TYR A 116 18.64 6.57 -4.94
N GLN A 117 18.70 5.79 -6.01
CA GLN A 117 18.21 6.19 -7.31
C GLN A 117 17.35 5.09 -7.92
N SER A 118 16.12 5.42 -8.29
CA SER A 118 15.26 4.51 -9.03
C SER A 118 15.47 4.70 -10.53
N ILE A 119 15.99 3.66 -11.19
CA ILE A 119 16.40 3.68 -12.59
C ILE A 119 15.47 2.79 -13.41
N ARG A 120 15.06 3.31 -14.58
CA ARG A 120 14.30 2.56 -15.58
C ARG A 120 15.15 2.37 -16.82
N ALA A 121 15.43 1.12 -17.20
CA ALA A 121 16.29 0.83 -18.34
C ALA A 121 15.73 1.33 -19.70
N LYS A 122 14.41 1.35 -19.89
CA LYS A 122 13.77 1.69 -21.17
C LYS A 122 12.50 2.52 -20.97
N ARG A 123 12.28 3.50 -21.85
CA ARG A 123 11.08 4.37 -21.88
C ARG A 123 9.74 3.62 -21.82
N ARG A 124 9.65 2.50 -22.56
CA ARG A 124 8.43 1.67 -22.67
C ARG A 124 8.35 0.56 -21.63
N SER A 125 9.37 0.38 -20.79
CA SER A 125 9.36 -0.60 -19.71
C SER A 125 8.67 -0.01 -18.48
N GLY A 126 7.90 -0.84 -17.76
CA GLY A 126 7.45 -0.48 -16.41
C GLY A 126 8.48 -0.88 -15.34
N ASN A 127 9.42 -1.77 -15.65
CA ASN A 127 10.38 -2.30 -14.69
C ASN A 127 11.38 -1.23 -14.27
N CYS A 128 11.68 -1.21 -12.97
CA CYS A 128 12.63 -0.28 -12.38
C CYS A 128 13.53 -1.05 -11.40
N ILE A 129 14.75 -0.56 -11.20
CA ILE A 129 15.64 -1.01 -10.13
C ILE A 129 15.92 0.15 -9.19
N LEU A 130 16.11 -0.15 -7.92
CA LEU A 130 16.55 0.81 -6.91
C LEU A 130 18.02 0.53 -6.64
N VAL A 131 18.87 1.51 -6.92
CA VAL A 131 20.31 1.47 -6.72
C VAL A 131 20.65 2.32 -5.50
N ARG A 132 21.50 1.82 -4.63
CA ARG A 132 22.05 2.58 -3.49
C ARG A 132 23.28 3.35 -3.96
N GLU A 133 23.37 4.62 -3.58
CA GLU A 133 24.45 5.51 -4.04
C GLU A 133 25.82 5.13 -3.48
N SER A 134 25.88 4.64 -2.24
CA SER A 134 27.15 4.42 -1.52
C SER A 134 28.05 3.35 -2.15
N ASP A 135 27.45 2.31 -2.72
CA ASP A 135 28.13 1.11 -3.22
C ASP A 135 27.69 0.73 -4.64
N GLU A 136 26.86 1.56 -5.27
CA GLU A 136 26.20 1.33 -6.56
C GLU A 136 25.46 -0.02 -6.65
N SER A 137 25.10 -0.60 -5.49
CA SER A 137 24.47 -1.90 -5.43
C SER A 137 22.97 -1.80 -5.73
N THR A 138 22.45 -2.79 -6.44
CA THR A 138 21.00 -2.90 -6.63
C THR A 138 20.36 -3.53 -5.40
N VAL A 139 19.57 -2.75 -4.67
CA VAL A 139 18.91 -3.17 -3.42
C VAL A 139 17.47 -3.62 -3.62
N CYS A 140 16.85 -3.26 -4.74
CA CYS A 140 15.48 -3.68 -5.03
C CYS A 140 15.20 -3.68 -6.54
N SER A 141 14.34 -4.58 -6.98
CA SER A 141 13.81 -4.62 -8.34
C SER A 141 12.29 -4.64 -8.32
N THR A 142 11.66 -3.78 -9.12
CA THR A 142 10.22 -3.75 -9.31
C THR A 142 9.90 -4.18 -10.73
N THR A 143 9.14 -5.26 -10.86
CA THR A 143 8.72 -5.82 -12.15
C THR A 143 7.27 -5.49 -12.43
N TYR A 144 7.02 -4.84 -13.56
CA TYR A 144 5.68 -4.53 -14.07
C TYR A 144 5.37 -5.45 -15.24
N ARG A 145 4.32 -6.25 -15.09
CA ARG A 145 3.85 -7.14 -16.13
C ARG A 145 2.69 -6.48 -16.86
N PHE A 146 2.78 -6.40 -18.19
CA PHE A 146 1.70 -5.89 -19.01
C PHE A 146 0.54 -6.90 -19.08
N GLY A 147 -0.68 -6.44 -18.79
CA GLY A 147 -1.92 -7.23 -18.92
C GLY A 147 -2.88 -7.04 -17.74
N PRO A 148 -4.17 -7.38 -17.91
CA PRO A 148 -5.15 -7.38 -16.81
C PRO A 148 -4.73 -8.38 -15.74
N ASN A 149 -5.00 -8.06 -14.46
CA ASN A 149 -4.71 -8.91 -13.30
C ASN A 149 -3.24 -9.34 -13.17
N ARG A 150 -2.30 -8.55 -13.72
CA ARG A 150 -0.87 -8.76 -13.52
C ARG A 150 -0.33 -7.68 -12.60
N PRO A 151 -0.40 -7.88 -11.27
CA PRO A 151 0.10 -6.89 -10.32
C PRO A 151 1.61 -6.71 -10.51
N PRO A 152 2.15 -5.50 -10.27
CA PRO A 152 3.59 -5.34 -10.16
C PRO A 152 4.11 -6.14 -8.97
N SER A 153 5.35 -6.61 -9.06
CA SER A 153 6.03 -7.32 -7.98
C SER A 153 7.30 -6.58 -7.56
N ILE A 154 7.54 -6.51 -6.25
CA ILE A 154 8.74 -5.92 -5.64
C ILE A 154 9.61 -7.07 -5.12
N ARG A 155 10.90 -7.06 -5.42
CA ARG A 155 11.89 -8.02 -4.89
C ARG A 155 13.07 -7.28 -4.30
N LEU A 156 13.39 -7.55 -3.03
CA LEU A 156 14.59 -7.04 -2.39
C LEU A 156 15.82 -7.82 -2.88
N LEU A 157 16.96 -7.13 -3.02
CA LEU A 157 18.19 -7.64 -3.63
C LEU A 157 19.42 -7.24 -2.79
N GLY A 158 20.56 -7.87 -3.04
CA GLY A 158 21.81 -7.60 -2.30
C GLY A 158 21.71 -8.00 -0.82
N ASP A 159 22.27 -7.18 0.06
CA ASP A 159 22.34 -7.46 1.50
C ASP A 159 20.97 -7.43 2.20
N VAL A 160 19.97 -6.81 1.56
CA VAL A 160 18.59 -6.78 2.04
C VAL A 160 17.74 -7.87 1.39
N ALA A 161 18.32 -8.74 0.56
CA ALA A 161 17.59 -9.77 -0.15
C ALA A 161 16.90 -10.77 0.78
N ARG A 162 15.73 -11.21 0.33
CA ARG A 162 15.04 -12.42 0.77
C ARG A 162 14.60 -13.16 -0.49
N ASP A 163 14.48 -14.48 -0.41
CA ASP A 163 14.01 -15.32 -1.51
C ASP A 163 12.49 -15.22 -1.73
N GLU A 164 12.00 -13.99 -1.90
CA GLU A 164 10.59 -13.72 -2.14
C GLU A 164 10.39 -12.47 -3.00
N ALA A 165 9.23 -12.44 -3.67
CA ALA A 165 8.76 -11.28 -4.40
C ALA A 165 7.34 -10.96 -3.94
N PHE A 166 7.10 -9.70 -3.61
CA PHE A 166 5.85 -9.21 -3.06
C PHE A 166 4.97 -8.66 -4.17
N GLU A 167 3.75 -9.17 -4.31
CA GLU A 167 2.80 -8.60 -5.27
C GLU A 167 2.12 -7.35 -4.70
N VAL A 168 2.13 -6.27 -5.47
CA VAL A 168 1.45 -5.02 -5.16
C VAL A 168 0.03 -5.09 -5.70
N ARG A 169 -0.91 -5.55 -4.88
CA ARG A 169 -2.31 -5.71 -5.26
C ARG A 169 -3.07 -4.40 -5.10
N SER A 170 -3.97 -4.07 -6.03
CA SER A 170 -4.90 -2.95 -5.82
C SER A 170 -6.09 -3.43 -4.99
N LYS A 171 -6.51 -2.64 -4.00
CA LYS A 171 -7.69 -2.96 -3.16
C LYS A 171 -9.02 -3.00 -3.94
N GLY A 172 -9.04 -2.39 -5.12
CA GLY A 172 -10.19 -2.40 -6.03
C GLY A 172 -9.92 -1.58 -7.30
N CYS A 173 -10.86 -1.63 -8.25
CA CYS A 173 -10.72 -0.98 -9.55
C CYS A 173 -10.80 0.56 -9.50
N HIS A 174 -11.57 1.11 -8.55
CA HIS A 174 -11.77 2.56 -8.41
C HIS A 174 -10.86 3.20 -7.34
N THR A 175 -10.31 2.39 -6.43
CA THR A 175 -9.46 2.89 -5.34
C THR A 175 -8.00 2.97 -5.76
N ARG A 176 -7.33 4.00 -5.25
CA ARG A 176 -5.88 4.14 -5.41
C ARG A 176 -5.11 3.32 -4.38
N ALA A 177 -5.76 2.78 -3.34
CA ALA A 177 -5.11 1.97 -2.31
C ALA A 177 -4.43 0.71 -2.88
N GLN A 178 -3.32 0.32 -2.27
CA GLN A 178 -2.54 -0.87 -2.63
C GLN A 178 -2.22 -1.68 -1.38
N ASN A 179 -2.35 -3.00 -1.49
CA ASN A 179 -2.04 -3.97 -0.44
C ASN A 179 -0.80 -4.77 -0.85
N MET A 180 0.07 -5.04 0.10
CA MET A 180 1.28 -5.84 -0.09
C MET A 180 1.45 -6.72 1.15
N SER A 181 1.70 -8.01 0.97
CA SER A 181 2.01 -8.93 2.06
C SER A 181 3.45 -9.38 1.94
N THR A 182 4.17 -9.31 3.05
CA THR A 182 5.62 -9.57 3.14
C THR A 182 5.92 -10.30 4.44
N HIS A 183 7.16 -10.77 4.63
CA HIS A 183 7.63 -11.26 5.92
C HIS A 183 7.63 -10.18 7.03
N LEU A 184 7.76 -8.90 6.67
CA LEU A 184 7.73 -7.77 7.60
C LEU A 184 6.29 -7.42 8.07
N GLY A 185 5.29 -8.07 7.48
CA GLY A 185 3.87 -7.83 7.76
C GLY A 185 3.05 -7.58 6.50
N THR A 186 1.76 -7.30 6.72
CA THR A 186 0.83 -6.90 5.67
C THR A 186 0.65 -5.39 5.70
N PHE A 187 0.87 -4.75 4.55
CA PHE A 187 0.89 -3.31 4.41
C PHE A 187 -0.21 -2.80 3.48
N GLN A 188 -0.75 -1.63 3.78
CA GLN A 188 -1.71 -0.92 2.95
C GLN A 188 -1.29 0.53 2.72
N TRP A 189 -1.02 0.90 1.47
CA TRP A 189 -1.00 2.30 1.06
C TRP A 189 -2.44 2.82 0.92
N ARG A 190 -2.75 3.93 1.57
CA ARG A 190 -4.00 4.68 1.39
C ARG A 190 -3.76 6.18 1.30
N TYR A 191 -4.74 6.90 0.76
CA TYR A 191 -4.76 8.35 0.91
C TYR A 191 -5.36 8.71 2.26
N ALA A 192 -4.76 9.68 2.93
CA ALA A 192 -5.25 10.15 4.20
C ALA A 192 -6.56 10.93 4.05
N SER A 193 -7.35 10.94 5.13
CA SER A 193 -8.53 11.77 5.30
C SER A 193 -8.16 13.26 5.28
N ARG A 194 -9.18 14.12 5.22
CA ARG A 194 -8.98 15.58 5.30
C ARG A 194 -8.41 15.99 6.67
N ALA A 195 -8.83 15.34 7.76
CA ALA A 195 -8.35 15.62 9.10
C ALA A 195 -6.86 15.27 9.25
N GLU A 196 -6.45 14.07 8.85
CA GLU A 196 -5.05 13.63 8.84
C GLU A 196 -4.18 14.55 7.97
N ARG A 197 -4.66 14.97 6.79
CA ARG A 197 -3.95 15.95 5.96
C ARG A 197 -3.74 17.30 6.64
N LYS A 198 -4.79 17.83 7.30
CA LYS A 198 -4.73 19.11 8.01
C LYS A 198 -3.75 19.04 9.18
N ALA A 199 -3.74 17.92 9.92
CA ALA A 199 -2.84 17.72 11.06
C ALA A 199 -1.35 17.80 10.68
N VAL A 200 -1.00 17.42 9.45
CA VAL A 200 0.38 17.42 8.95
C VAL A 200 0.65 18.58 7.97
N GLY A 201 -0.31 19.49 7.76
CA GLY A 201 -0.16 20.60 6.81
C GLY A 201 0.05 20.15 5.36
N ALA A 202 -0.49 18.99 4.98
CA ALA A 202 -0.26 18.37 3.68
C ALA A 202 -1.39 18.70 2.68
N SER A 203 -1.01 19.11 1.46
CA SER A 203 -2.00 19.20 0.36
C SER A 203 -2.48 17.80 -0.06
N SER A 204 -1.55 16.83 -0.08
CA SER A 204 -1.79 15.41 -0.33
C SER A 204 -0.91 14.60 0.62
N LEU A 205 -1.51 13.57 1.23
CA LEU A 205 -0.85 12.66 2.16
C LEU A 205 -1.23 11.24 1.78
N LEU A 206 -0.22 10.39 1.60
CA LEU A 206 -0.38 8.94 1.57
C LEU A 206 0.17 8.37 2.86
N ILE A 207 -0.51 7.36 3.39
CA ILE A 207 -0.13 6.67 4.62
C ILE A 207 0.06 5.21 4.25
N LEU A 208 1.20 4.65 4.66
CA LEU A 208 1.46 3.23 4.68
C LEU A 208 1.10 2.73 6.07
N ASP A 209 0.04 1.94 6.18
CA ASP A 209 -0.32 1.27 7.42
C ASP A 209 0.22 -0.16 7.40
N ILE A 210 0.74 -0.65 8.53
CA ILE A 210 0.76 -2.09 8.81
C ILE A 210 -0.62 -2.50 9.31
N VAL A 211 -1.14 -3.59 8.76
CA VAL A 211 -2.50 -4.09 8.98
C VAL A 211 -2.42 -5.40 9.74
N THR A 212 -2.98 -5.43 10.95
CA THR A 212 -3.03 -6.61 11.82
C THR A 212 -4.48 -6.98 12.08
N ILE A 213 -4.84 -8.25 11.90
CA ILE A 213 -6.16 -8.76 12.24
C ILE A 213 -6.09 -9.24 13.69
N ILE A 214 -6.89 -8.63 14.57
CA ILE A 214 -6.93 -8.96 16.00
C ILE A 214 -8.28 -9.59 16.31
N SER A 215 -8.28 -10.72 17.01
CA SER A 215 -9.50 -11.29 17.58
C SER A 215 -9.89 -10.51 18.83
N VAL A 216 -11.05 -9.86 18.80
CA VAL A 216 -11.61 -9.17 19.97
C VAL A 216 -12.40 -10.18 20.82
N ALA A 217 -12.46 -9.97 22.14
CA ALA A 217 -13.16 -10.85 23.10
C ALA A 217 -14.62 -11.17 22.72
N SER A 218 -15.26 -10.35 21.87
CA SER A 218 -16.58 -10.59 21.27
C SER A 218 -16.61 -11.69 20.18
N GLY A 219 -15.50 -12.38 19.91
CA GLY A 219 -15.37 -13.34 18.81
C GLY A 219 -15.32 -12.69 17.42
N LYS A 220 -15.34 -11.35 17.34
CA LYS A 220 -15.22 -10.59 16.09
C LYS A 220 -13.75 -10.32 15.80
N GLN A 221 -13.37 -10.44 14.53
CA GLN A 221 -12.06 -9.98 14.05
C GLN A 221 -12.12 -8.49 13.75
N GLU A 222 -11.17 -7.74 14.28
CA GLU A 222 -11.00 -6.31 14.05
C GLU A 222 -9.69 -6.05 13.31
N GLU A 223 -9.73 -5.19 12.30
CA GLU A 223 -8.56 -4.77 11.55
C GLU A 223 -7.91 -3.57 12.25
N ARG A 224 -6.79 -3.79 12.94
CA ARG A 224 -5.97 -2.72 13.50
C ARG A 224 -5.01 -2.19 12.43
N ARG A 225 -4.93 -0.87 12.34
CA ARG A 225 -4.02 -0.16 11.43
C ARG A 225 -3.05 0.68 12.23
N GLN A 226 -1.77 0.49 11.99
CA GLN A 226 -0.72 1.32 12.57
C GLN A 226 0.06 1.99 11.44
N PRO A 227 0.13 3.34 11.39
CA PRO A 227 0.94 4.04 10.41
C PRO A 227 2.42 3.73 10.60
N VAL A 228 3.11 3.39 9.52
CA VAL A 228 4.56 3.12 9.49
C VAL A 228 5.30 4.01 8.48
N ALA A 229 4.58 4.67 7.56
CA ALA A 229 5.16 5.72 6.74
C ALA A 229 4.13 6.78 6.32
N HIS A 230 4.60 8.02 6.19
CA HIS A 230 3.85 9.15 5.66
C HIS A 230 4.56 9.72 4.43
N PHE A 231 3.87 9.76 3.29
CA PHE A 231 4.34 10.46 2.10
C PHE A 231 3.60 11.78 1.93
N ILE A 232 4.26 12.86 2.32
CA ILE A 232 3.73 14.22 2.41
C ILE A 232 4.05 14.98 1.12
N ARG A 233 3.03 15.62 0.56
CA ARG A 233 3.16 16.57 -0.55
C ARG A 233 2.48 17.89 -0.20
N ASN A 234 3.26 18.96 -0.18
CA ASN A 234 2.84 20.36 -0.08
C ASN A 234 3.73 21.20 -1.01
N GLU A 235 3.61 22.52 -0.97
CA GLU A 235 4.41 23.41 -1.82
C GLU A 235 5.92 23.28 -1.57
N ALA A 236 6.32 23.09 -0.32
CA ALA A 236 7.73 22.96 0.07
C ALA A 236 8.38 21.62 -0.31
N PHE A 237 7.61 20.53 -0.30
CA PHE A 237 8.16 19.18 -0.45
C PHE A 237 7.96 18.57 -1.84
N ARG A 238 7.18 19.19 -2.71
CA ARG A 238 7.03 18.72 -4.10
C ARG A 238 8.31 18.94 -4.87
N THR A 239 8.56 18.05 -5.82
CA THR A 239 9.59 18.26 -6.86
C THR A 239 9.41 19.62 -7.51
N GLN A 240 10.52 20.35 -7.63
CA GLN A 240 10.54 21.67 -8.24
C GLN A 240 9.95 21.61 -9.66
N GLY A 241 9.12 22.60 -9.99
CA GLY A 241 8.42 22.66 -11.29
C GLY A 241 7.17 21.78 -11.38
N THR A 242 6.79 21.06 -10.32
CA THR A 242 5.56 20.25 -10.29
C THR A 242 4.49 20.86 -9.39
N GLY A 243 3.22 20.57 -9.69
CA GLY A 243 2.08 21.10 -8.94
C GLY A 243 1.19 20.01 -8.36
N ALA A 244 0.08 20.43 -7.73
CA ALA A 244 -0.94 19.51 -7.21
C ALA A 244 -1.67 18.70 -8.30
N SER A 245 -1.68 19.22 -9.54
CA SER A 245 -2.29 18.56 -10.69
C SER A 245 -1.35 17.56 -11.40
N THR A 246 -0.05 17.59 -11.10
CA THR A 246 0.96 16.66 -11.62
C THR A 246 0.84 15.30 -10.92
N ALA A 247 0.57 14.25 -11.68
CA ALA A 247 0.38 12.90 -11.13
C ALA A 247 1.73 12.21 -10.88
N GLY A 248 1.89 11.56 -9.72
CA GLY A 248 3.11 10.82 -9.38
C GLY A 248 4.35 11.69 -9.22
N ASN A 249 4.18 12.96 -8.83
CA ASN A 249 5.30 13.81 -8.45
C ASN A 249 5.84 13.50 -7.06
N GLY A 250 7.07 13.96 -6.83
CA GLY A 250 7.83 13.78 -5.61
C GLY A 250 7.23 14.44 -4.37
N GLY A 251 7.87 14.19 -3.24
CA GLY A 251 7.38 14.51 -1.91
C GLY A 251 8.38 14.10 -0.83
N ARG A 252 7.99 14.33 0.43
CA ARG A 252 8.77 13.90 1.60
C ARG A 252 8.19 12.60 2.17
N LEU A 253 8.99 11.56 2.22
CA LEU A 253 8.66 10.26 2.80
C LEU A 253 9.26 10.17 4.21
N LEU A 254 8.41 10.01 5.22
CA LEU A 254 8.78 9.78 6.60
C LEU A 254 8.51 8.31 6.90
N VAL A 255 9.45 7.61 7.51
CA VAL A 255 9.37 6.18 7.80
C VAL A 255 9.67 5.95 9.28
N ASP A 256 8.79 5.20 9.94
CA ASP A 256 8.97 4.71 11.30
C ASP A 256 9.53 3.28 11.25
N LEU A 257 10.80 3.12 11.58
CA LEU A 257 11.52 1.85 11.55
C LEU A 257 11.62 1.19 12.93
N ARG A 258 11.12 1.84 14.00
CA ARG A 258 11.16 1.30 15.36
C ARG A 258 10.61 -0.11 15.47
N PRO A 259 9.54 -0.52 14.74
CA PRO A 259 9.03 -1.88 14.79
C PRO A 259 10.03 -2.97 14.36
N TRP A 260 11.13 -2.61 13.69
CA TRP A 260 12.11 -3.55 13.12
C TRP A 260 13.54 -3.35 13.64
N PHE A 261 13.75 -2.55 14.69
CA PHE A 261 15.10 -2.33 15.25
C PHE A 261 15.69 -3.56 15.96
N ASP A 262 14.83 -4.42 16.50
CA ASP A 262 15.28 -5.59 17.28
C ASP A 262 15.78 -6.74 16.38
N THR A 263 15.40 -6.75 15.10
CA THR A 263 15.81 -7.80 14.16
C THR A 263 16.89 -7.30 13.21
N LYS A 264 17.98 -8.07 13.12
CA LYS A 264 19.06 -7.78 12.17
C LYS A 264 18.52 -7.71 10.74
N ASN A 265 18.90 -6.64 10.03
CA ASN A 265 18.56 -6.34 8.63
C ASN A 265 17.08 -6.01 8.33
N GLU A 266 16.12 -6.28 9.23
CA GLU A 266 14.70 -5.99 8.94
C GLU A 266 14.43 -4.49 8.85
N ALA A 267 15.10 -3.66 9.66
CA ALA A 267 14.98 -2.20 9.53
C ALA A 267 15.43 -1.70 8.15
N GLN A 268 16.53 -2.25 7.62
CA GLN A 268 17.01 -1.91 6.27
C GLN A 268 16.07 -2.44 5.18
N GLN A 269 15.52 -3.65 5.36
CA GLN A 269 14.52 -4.22 4.46
C GLN A 269 13.24 -3.38 4.45
N ALA A 270 12.76 -2.95 5.62
CA ALA A 270 11.58 -2.11 5.78
C ALA A 270 11.78 -0.73 5.14
N GLU A 271 12.97 -0.12 5.28
CA GLU A 271 13.32 1.13 4.60
C GLU A 271 13.24 0.98 3.08
N VAL A 272 13.96 0.00 2.52
CA VAL A 272 14.01 -0.23 1.06
C VAL A 272 12.62 -0.57 0.54
N PHE A 273 11.85 -1.35 1.28
CA PHE A 273 10.45 -1.68 0.95
C PHE A 273 9.55 -0.45 0.98
N ALA A 274 9.66 0.42 1.98
CA ALA A 274 8.87 1.65 2.09
C ALA A 274 9.14 2.58 0.89
N ILE A 275 10.40 2.73 0.48
CA ILE A 275 10.79 3.51 -0.70
C ILE A 275 10.23 2.86 -1.98
N ALA A 276 10.49 1.57 -2.21
CA ALA A 276 10.06 0.87 -3.43
C ALA A 276 8.53 0.82 -3.58
N SER A 277 7.81 0.61 -2.48
CA SER A 277 6.34 0.63 -2.47
C SER A 277 5.78 2.04 -2.66
N CYS A 278 6.42 3.08 -2.13
CA CYS A 278 6.07 4.47 -2.40
C CYS A 278 6.23 4.81 -3.89
N LEU A 279 7.35 4.42 -4.51
CA LEU A 279 7.57 4.59 -5.96
C LEU A 279 6.50 3.87 -6.79
N SER A 280 6.05 2.70 -6.33
CA SER A 280 4.95 1.97 -6.98
C SER A 280 3.61 2.74 -6.92
N MET A 281 3.36 3.49 -5.84
CA MET A 281 2.22 4.41 -5.74
C MET A 281 2.35 5.58 -6.73
N LEU A 282 3.53 6.19 -6.86
CA LEU A 282 3.75 7.27 -7.85
C LEU A 282 3.48 6.78 -9.28
N LYS A 283 3.99 5.59 -9.60
CA LYS A 283 3.74 4.96 -10.90
C LYS A 283 2.26 4.68 -11.13
N LYS A 284 1.51 4.22 -10.12
CA LYS A 284 0.06 4.01 -10.20
C LYS A 284 -0.68 5.33 -10.49
N GLU A 285 -0.26 6.44 -9.90
CA GLU A 285 -0.83 7.77 -10.18
C GLU A 285 -0.62 8.17 -11.65
N VAL A 286 0.62 8.01 -12.17
CA VAL A 286 0.96 8.29 -13.57
C VAL A 286 0.15 7.42 -14.52
N ASP A 287 0.08 6.11 -14.27
CA ASP A 287 -0.65 5.18 -15.13
C ASP A 287 -2.14 5.49 -15.21
N ARG A 288 -2.75 5.87 -14.07
CA ARG A 288 -4.14 6.30 -14.05
C ARG A 288 -4.33 7.60 -14.84
N ARG A 289 -3.43 8.57 -14.71
CA ARG A 289 -3.49 9.83 -15.46
C ARG A 289 -3.42 9.58 -16.97
N ARG A 290 -2.47 8.75 -17.40
CA ARG A 290 -2.30 8.38 -18.80
C ARG A 290 -3.52 7.65 -19.35
N ARG A 291 -4.12 6.74 -18.58
CA ARG A 291 -5.35 6.07 -18.96
C ARG A 291 -6.50 7.06 -19.17
N HIS A 292 -6.69 8.00 -18.25
CA HIS A 292 -7.74 9.03 -18.41
C HIS A 292 -7.48 9.91 -19.65
N GLN A 293 -6.24 10.34 -19.88
CA GLN A 293 -5.89 11.13 -21.07
C GLN A 293 -6.15 10.35 -22.36
N LEU A 294 -5.81 9.06 -22.41
CA LEU A 294 -6.07 8.21 -23.57
C LEU A 294 -7.58 8.09 -23.86
N ILE A 295 -8.39 7.91 -22.82
CA ILE A 295 -9.86 7.83 -22.94
C ILE A 295 -10.42 9.16 -23.48
N VAL A 296 -9.98 10.29 -22.93
CA VAL A 296 -10.44 11.63 -23.37
C VAL A 296 -10.05 11.92 -24.82
N ILE A 297 -8.82 11.59 -25.22
CA ILE A 297 -8.35 11.75 -26.61
C ILE A 297 -9.14 10.85 -27.56
N ALA A 298 -9.38 9.59 -27.20
CA ALA A 298 -10.16 8.66 -28.00
C ALA A 298 -11.62 9.11 -28.16
N ALA A 299 -12.24 9.58 -27.06
CA ALA A 299 -13.62 10.09 -27.08
C ALA A 299 -13.75 11.37 -27.93
N GLY A 300 -12.79 12.29 -27.85
CA GLY A 300 -12.74 13.50 -28.67
C GLY A 300 -12.55 13.19 -30.16
N ALA A 301 -11.77 12.17 -30.50
CA ALA A 301 -11.59 11.72 -31.89
C ALA A 301 -12.85 11.04 -32.47
N SER A 302 -13.71 10.44 -31.63
CA SER A 302 -14.95 9.80 -32.06
C SER A 302 -16.18 10.71 -32.08
N GLY A 303 -16.10 11.91 -31.50
CA GLY A 303 -17.23 12.85 -31.38
C GLY A 303 -17.30 13.94 -32.46
N GLY A 304 -16.43 13.89 -33.46
CA GLY A 304 -16.44 14.79 -34.61
C GLY A 304 -17.02 14.10 -35.85
N CYS A 305 -18.34 13.94 -35.88
CA CYS A 305 -19.12 13.60 -37.07
C CYS A 305 -20.35 14.52 -37.12
#